data_AF-A0A8S3Y7M2-F1
#
_entry.id   AF-A0A8S3Y7M2-F1
#
_cell.length_a   1.000
_cell.length_b   1.000
_cell.length_c   1.000
_cell.angle_alpha   90.00
_cell.angle_beta   90.00
_cell.angle_gamma   90.00
#
_symmetry.space_group_name_H-M   'P 1'
#
loop_
_entity.id
_entity.type
_entity.pdbx_description
1 polymer ?
#
loop_
_entity_poly.entity_id
_entity_poly.type
_entity_poly.pdbx_seq_one_letter_code
_entity_poly.pdbx_strand_id
1 'polypeptide(L)'
;MDFQIILDEYSCATYVVEYVNKHNRGISNLQRQIIDIMDEHPEFDNVDITKKMSIDKLQSVEMPAQEAAWYLLREPMAKSSVVSVYIPTVFPTERARIRKSMKELEALDDDCTNIWKENWLDKYEKRPEELRHVTLAQFVSKYYLNTKGLTLKEILQE
;
A
#
# COMPACT_ATOMS: atom_id res chain seq x y z
N MET A 1 12.93 27.42 -9.62
CA MET A 1 12.56 28.41 -8.58
C MET A 1 11.44 29.23 -9.20
N ASP A 2 10.21 29.03 -8.74
CA ASP A 2 9.04 29.74 -9.28
C ASP A 2 8.86 31.03 -8.49
N PHE A 3 8.95 32.17 -9.18
CA PHE A 3 8.62 33.49 -8.62
C PHE A 3 7.19 33.83 -9.01
N GLN A 4 6.35 34.16 -8.03
CA GLN A 4 4.96 34.55 -8.25
C GLN A 4 4.82 36.02 -7.89
N ILE A 5 4.39 36.83 -8.87
CA ILE A 5 4.25 38.28 -8.70
C ILE A 5 2.94 38.53 -7.93
N ILE A 6 3.06 39.14 -6.76
CA ILE A 6 1.93 39.48 -5.89
C ILE A 6 1.57 40.95 -6.16
N LEU A 7 0.35 41.19 -6.64
CA LEU A 7 -0.11 42.51 -7.08
C LEU A 7 -0.91 43.27 -6.01
N ASP A 8 -1.41 42.57 -4.98
CA ASP A 8 -2.28 43.13 -3.94
C ASP A 8 -2.20 42.33 -2.62
N GLU A 9 -2.74 42.88 -1.54
CA GLU A 9 -2.69 42.30 -0.20
C GLU A 9 -3.50 40.98 -0.09
N TYR A 10 -4.59 40.84 -0.84
CA TYR A 10 -5.36 39.59 -0.88
C TYR A 10 -4.62 38.49 -1.63
N SER A 11 -3.93 38.83 -2.71
CA SER A 11 -3.03 37.91 -3.41
C SER A 11 -1.89 37.45 -2.50
N CYS A 12 -1.38 38.32 -1.63
CA CYS A 12 -0.38 37.96 -0.62
C CYS A 12 -0.93 36.94 0.39
N ALA A 13 -2.09 37.23 0.97
CA ALA A 13 -2.74 36.34 1.92
C ALA A 13 -3.07 34.97 1.31
N THR A 14 -3.59 34.96 0.07
CA THR A 14 -3.91 33.74 -0.67
C THR A 14 -2.66 32.90 -0.93
N TYR A 15 -1.57 33.53 -1.38
CA TYR A 15 -0.30 32.85 -1.62
C TYR A 15 0.22 32.16 -0.35
N VAL A 16 0.21 32.85 0.79
CA VAL A 16 0.65 32.28 2.07
C VAL A 16 -0.21 31.09 2.47
N VAL A 17 -1.54 31.21 2.36
CA VAL A 17 -2.49 30.13 2.68
C VAL A 17 -2.29 28.94 1.75
N GLU A 18 -2.13 29.16 0.45
CA GLU A 18 -1.87 28.09 -0.52
C GLU A 18 -0.53 27.40 -0.27
N TYR A 19 0.50 28.16 0.11
CA TYR A 19 1.83 27.63 0.40
C TYR A 19 1.82 26.74 1.65
N VAL A 20 1.23 27.23 2.75
CA VAL A 20 1.11 26.45 4.00
C VAL A 20 0.30 25.17 3.76
N ASN A 21 -0.77 25.26 2.96
CA ASN A 21 -1.64 24.13 2.66
C ASN A 21 -1.19 23.29 1.44
N LYS A 22 0.00 23.53 0.88
CA LYS A 22 0.46 22.86 -0.35
C LYS A 22 0.39 21.33 -0.25
N HIS A 23 0.81 20.77 0.89
CA HIS A 23 0.78 19.33 1.15
C HIS A 23 -0.64 18.77 1.28
N ASN A 24 -1.57 19.59 1.77
CA ASN A 24 -2.96 19.18 2.02
C ASN A 24 -3.87 19.40 0.79
N ARG A 25 -3.45 20.23 -0.18
CA ARG A 25 -4.24 20.58 -1.38
C ARG A 25 -4.71 19.34 -2.15
N GLY A 26 -3.84 18.34 -2.31
CA GLY A 26 -4.18 17.09 -2.99
C GLY A 26 -5.29 16.32 -2.26
N ILE A 27 -5.19 16.22 -0.94
CA ILE A 27 -6.17 15.52 -0.09
C ILE A 27 -7.50 16.29 -0.08
N SER A 28 -7.49 17.61 0.07
CA SER A 28 -8.72 18.41 0.07
C SER A 28 -9.45 18.34 -1.27
N ASN A 29 -8.72 18.32 -2.39
CA ASN A 29 -9.33 18.16 -3.71
C ASN A 29 -9.96 16.77 -3.88
N LEU A 30 -9.27 15.72 -3.42
CA LEU A 30 -9.80 14.35 -3.41
C LEU A 30 -11.09 14.26 -2.58
N GLN A 31 -11.10 14.86 -1.38
CA GLN A 31 -12.26 14.86 -0.50
C GLN A 31 -13.46 15.56 -1.14
N ARG A 32 -13.25 16.70 -1.82
CA ARG A 32 -14.33 17.38 -2.54
C ARG A 32 -14.89 16.49 -3.65
N GLN A 33 -14.04 15.87 -4.46
CA GLN A 33 -14.49 14.94 -5.50
C GLN A 33 -15.30 13.76 -4.95
N ILE A 34 -14.93 13.23 -3.79
CA ILE A 34 -15.70 12.18 -3.12
C ILE A 34 -17.08 12.70 -2.72
N ILE A 35 -17.15 13.89 -2.11
CA ILE A 35 -18.43 14.52 -1.71
C ILE A 35 -19.30 14.79 -2.94
N ASP A 36 -18.74 15.34 -4.01
CA ASP A 36 -19.47 15.63 -5.25
C ASP A 36 -20.06 14.33 -5.85
N ILE A 37 -19.28 13.23 -5.88
CA ILE A 37 -19.78 11.92 -6.35
C ILE A 37 -20.87 11.37 -5.42
N MET A 38 -20.76 11.57 -4.11
CA MET A 38 -21.78 11.14 -3.15
C MET A 38 -23.09 11.91 -3.31
N ASP A 39 -23.01 13.21 -3.58
CA ASP A 39 -24.17 14.07 -3.80
C ASP A 39 -24.84 13.75 -5.16
N GLU A 40 -24.06 13.44 -6.19
CA GLU A 40 -24.56 13.03 -7.51
C GLU A 40 -25.15 11.60 -7.51
N HIS A 41 -24.60 10.70 -6.69
CA HIS A 41 -24.98 9.29 -6.61
C HIS A 41 -25.24 8.83 -5.16
N PRO A 42 -26.38 9.20 -4.55
CA PRO A 42 -26.73 8.82 -3.18
C PRO A 42 -26.89 7.31 -2.96
N GLU A 43 -27.06 6.55 -4.05
CA GLU A 43 -27.20 5.10 -4.04
C GLU A 43 -25.87 4.33 -3.96
N PHE A 44 -24.73 4.99 -4.20
CA PHE A 44 -23.44 4.31 -4.20
C PHE A 44 -22.97 3.97 -2.79
N ASP A 45 -22.41 2.76 -2.65
CA ASP A 45 -21.63 2.42 -1.47
C ASP A 45 -20.19 2.98 -1.56
N ASN A 46 -19.41 2.83 -0.49
CA ASN A 46 -18.02 3.31 -0.45
C ASN A 46 -17.12 2.69 -1.54
N VAL A 47 -17.39 1.44 -1.93
CA VAL A 47 -16.62 0.73 -2.96
C VAL A 47 -16.97 1.30 -4.34
N ASP A 48 -18.25 1.56 -4.58
CA ASP A 48 -18.76 2.14 -5.82
C ASP A 48 -18.26 3.57 -6.02
N ILE A 49 -18.28 4.40 -4.96
CA ILE A 49 -17.69 5.75 -4.98
C ILE A 49 -16.21 5.68 -5.35
N THR A 50 -15.45 4.80 -4.67
CA THR A 50 -14.01 4.63 -4.93
C THR A 50 -13.75 4.16 -6.37
N LYS A 51 -14.61 3.27 -6.87
CA LYS A 51 -14.52 2.76 -8.24
C LYS A 51 -14.82 3.85 -9.28
N LYS A 52 -15.88 4.63 -9.08
CA LYS A 52 -16.23 5.77 -9.95
C LYS A 52 -15.10 6.78 -10.00
N MET A 53 -14.60 7.20 -8.84
CA MET A 53 -13.45 8.11 -8.73
C MET A 53 -12.21 7.56 -9.45
N SER A 54 -11.95 6.25 -9.33
CA SER A 54 -10.82 5.60 -10.02
C SER A 54 -10.98 5.63 -11.55
N ILE A 55 -12.19 5.39 -12.05
CA ILE A 55 -12.50 5.44 -13.49
C ILE A 55 -12.36 6.87 -14.02
N ASP A 56 -12.93 7.86 -13.32
CA ASP A 56 -12.85 9.27 -13.71
C ASP A 56 -11.39 9.73 -13.76
N LYS A 57 -10.58 9.28 -12.79
CA LYS A 57 -9.16 9.57 -12.78
C LYS A 57 -8.43 8.93 -13.96
N LEU A 58 -8.73 7.67 -14.29
CA LEU A 58 -8.18 6.99 -15.47
C LEU A 58 -8.56 7.70 -16.76
N GLN A 59 -9.80 8.17 -16.88
CA GLN A 59 -10.29 8.91 -18.05
C GLN A 59 -9.62 10.29 -18.19
N SER A 60 -9.18 10.89 -17.08
CA SER A 60 -8.46 12.18 -17.10
C SER A 60 -7.02 12.08 -17.60
N VAL A 61 -6.46 10.87 -17.74
CA VAL A 61 -5.07 10.63 -18.11
C VAL A 61 -5.00 10.17 -19.57
N GLU A 62 -4.24 10.88 -20.40
CA GLU A 62 -3.89 10.40 -21.73
C GLU A 62 -2.85 9.28 -21.63
N MET A 63 -3.16 8.12 -22.20
CA MET A 63 -2.33 6.92 -22.11
C MET A 63 -2.15 6.28 -23.49
N PRO A 64 -0.92 5.90 -23.90
CA PRO A 64 -0.69 5.20 -25.15
C PRO A 64 -1.29 3.78 -25.14
N ALA A 65 -1.63 3.25 -26.31
CA ALA A 65 -2.31 1.96 -26.44
C ALA A 65 -1.53 0.79 -25.80
N GLN A 66 -0.19 0.82 -25.83
CA GLN A 66 0.65 -0.21 -25.21
C GLN A 66 0.55 -0.20 -23.68
N GLU A 67 0.53 0.99 -23.08
CA GLU A 67 0.40 1.15 -21.62
C GLU A 67 -1.01 0.79 -21.17
N ALA A 68 -2.03 1.14 -21.96
CA ALA A 68 -3.42 0.74 -21.68
C ALA A 68 -3.59 -0.79 -21.72
N ALA A 69 -2.99 -1.46 -22.71
CA ALA A 69 -2.98 -2.92 -22.77
C ALA A 69 -2.25 -3.53 -21.57
N TRP A 70 -1.10 -2.98 -21.18
CA TRP A 70 -0.34 -3.42 -20.00
C TRP A 70 -1.14 -3.28 -18.70
N TYR A 71 -1.81 -2.14 -18.53
CA TYR A 71 -2.68 -1.85 -17.39
C TYR A 71 -3.89 -2.79 -17.33
N LEU A 72 -4.56 -3.04 -18.47
CA LEU A 72 -5.70 -3.96 -18.56
C LEU A 72 -5.32 -5.41 -18.25
N LEU A 73 -4.11 -5.83 -18.63
CA LEU A 73 -3.56 -7.15 -18.29
C LEU A 73 -3.12 -7.23 -16.82
N ARG A 74 -3.14 -6.12 -16.07
CA ARG A 74 -2.63 -6.01 -14.71
C ARG A 74 -1.16 -6.43 -14.58
N GLU A 75 -0.37 -6.21 -15.64
CA GLU A 75 1.06 -6.43 -15.59
C GLU A 75 1.72 -5.35 -14.72
N PRO A 76 2.75 -5.69 -13.94
CA PRO A 76 3.45 -4.69 -13.13
C PRO A 76 4.14 -3.67 -14.04
N MET A 77 3.93 -2.39 -13.76
CA MET A 77 4.49 -1.26 -14.51
C MET A 77 6.03 -1.20 -14.43
N ALA A 78 6.61 -1.80 -13.39
CA ALA A 78 8.05 -1.97 -13.24
C ALA A 78 8.35 -3.36 -12.70
N LYS A 79 9.35 -4.02 -13.29
CA LYS A 79 9.94 -5.25 -12.76
C LYS A 79 11.35 -4.90 -12.28
N SER A 80 11.64 -5.15 -11.01
CA SER A 80 12.97 -5.01 -10.44
C SER A 80 13.61 -6.39 -10.38
N SER A 81 14.88 -6.49 -10.75
CA SER A 81 15.68 -7.71 -10.51
C SER A 81 15.90 -7.97 -9.03
N VAL A 82 15.82 -6.92 -8.20
CA VAL A 82 15.96 -6.99 -6.75
C VAL A 82 14.59 -6.85 -6.09
N VAL A 83 14.20 -7.87 -5.32
CA VAL A 83 13.02 -7.82 -4.47
C VAL A 83 13.35 -7.00 -3.23
N SER A 84 12.61 -5.91 -3.02
CA SER A 84 12.71 -5.10 -1.79
C SER A 84 11.62 -5.54 -0.81
N VAL A 85 12.02 -5.86 0.42
CA VAL A 85 11.10 -6.24 1.49
C VAL A 85 11.25 -5.26 2.64
N TYR A 86 10.14 -4.64 3.04
CA TYR A 86 10.10 -3.77 4.20
C TYR A 86 10.06 -4.57 5.51
N ILE A 87 10.93 -4.24 6.45
CA ILE A 87 10.97 -4.83 7.79
C ILE A 87 10.64 -3.72 8.80
N PRO A 88 9.50 -3.79 9.51
CA PRO A 88 9.14 -2.77 10.49
C PRO A 88 10.03 -2.88 11.74
N THR A 89 10.74 -1.80 12.06
CA THR A 89 11.63 -1.70 13.23
C THR A 89 10.95 -1.10 14.47
N VAL A 90 9.68 -0.70 14.37
CA VAL A 90 8.88 -0.16 15.48
C VAL A 90 8.60 -1.20 16.57
N PHE A 91 8.14 -0.75 17.73
CA PHE A 91 7.83 -1.64 18.86
C PHE A 91 6.72 -2.64 18.52
N PRO A 92 6.74 -3.87 19.08
CA PRO A 92 5.75 -4.91 18.76
C PRO A 92 4.28 -4.46 18.87
N THR A 93 3.98 -3.58 19.82
CA THR A 93 2.64 -3.01 20.07
C THR A 93 2.18 -2.01 19.00
N GLU A 94 3.12 -1.38 18.31
CA GLU A 94 2.87 -0.34 17.30
C GLU A 94 2.96 -0.89 15.87
N ARG A 95 3.35 -2.16 15.71
CA ARG A 95 3.47 -2.79 14.39
C ARG A 95 2.09 -3.01 13.80
N ALA A 96 1.85 -2.43 12.62
CA ALA A 96 0.71 -2.78 11.81
C ALA A 96 0.70 -4.30 11.50
N ARG A 97 -0.45 -4.93 11.69
CA ARG A 97 -0.69 -6.34 11.37
C ARG A 97 -1.85 -6.44 10.39
N ILE A 98 -1.75 -7.39 9.48
CA ILE A 98 -2.79 -7.67 8.50
C ILE A 98 -3.70 -8.76 9.07
N ARG A 99 -5.00 -8.51 9.10
CA ARG A 99 -5.98 -9.53 9.50
C ARG A 99 -6.07 -10.61 8.43
N LYS A 100 -6.36 -11.84 8.84
CA LYS A 100 -6.75 -12.92 7.92
C LYS A 100 -7.98 -12.51 7.10
N SER A 101 -8.07 -13.03 5.89
CA SER A 101 -9.25 -12.86 5.02
C SER A 101 -10.46 -13.54 5.66
N MET A 102 -11.67 -13.13 5.25
CA MET A 102 -12.90 -13.70 5.83
C MET A 102 -12.97 -15.22 5.65
N LYS A 103 -12.60 -15.71 4.46
CA LYS A 103 -12.50 -17.14 4.16
C LYS A 103 -11.50 -17.89 5.05
N GLU A 104 -10.37 -17.26 5.38
CA GLU A 104 -9.38 -17.86 6.29
C GLU A 104 -9.87 -17.84 7.75
N LEU A 105 -10.72 -16.88 8.13
CA LEU A 105 -11.29 -16.78 9.47
C LEU A 105 -12.43 -17.78 9.68
N GLU A 106 -13.30 -17.97 8.69
CA GLU A 106 -14.41 -18.95 8.72
C GLU A 106 -13.92 -20.40 8.77
N ALA A 107 -12.69 -20.66 8.30
CA ALA A 107 -12.06 -21.97 8.38
C ALA A 107 -11.33 -22.22 9.71
N LEU A 108 -11.26 -21.24 10.61
CA LEU A 108 -10.70 -21.42 11.94
C LEU A 108 -11.72 -22.06 12.86
N ASP A 109 -11.21 -22.76 13.87
CA ASP A 109 -12.01 -23.25 15.00
C ASP A 109 -12.60 -22.06 15.79
N ASP A 110 -13.80 -22.23 16.33
CA ASP A 110 -14.54 -21.16 17.02
C ASP A 110 -13.77 -20.59 18.22
N ASP A 111 -12.91 -21.39 18.87
CA ASP A 111 -12.07 -20.95 20.00
C ASP A 111 -10.72 -20.34 19.57
N CYS A 112 -10.41 -20.30 18.26
CA CYS A 112 -9.13 -19.82 17.77
C CYS A 112 -9.05 -18.28 17.76
N THR A 113 -8.28 -17.70 18.69
CA THR A 113 -8.07 -16.24 18.78
C THR A 113 -7.06 -15.70 17.74
N ASN A 114 -6.43 -16.55 16.92
CA ASN A 114 -5.40 -16.11 15.98
C ASN A 114 -5.99 -15.55 14.68
N ILE A 115 -6.47 -14.31 14.75
CA ILE A 115 -7.06 -13.58 13.63
C ILE A 115 -6.03 -12.91 12.70
N TRP A 116 -4.75 -12.94 13.04
CA TRP A 116 -3.69 -12.20 12.34
C TRP A 116 -2.94 -13.08 11.34
N LYS A 117 -2.51 -12.49 10.21
CA LYS A 117 -1.56 -13.14 9.30
C LYS A 117 -0.15 -13.14 9.90
N GLU A 118 0.60 -14.20 9.63
CA GLU A 118 1.99 -14.30 10.06
C GLU A 118 2.88 -13.37 9.25
N ASN A 119 3.61 -12.50 9.95
CA ASN A 119 4.58 -11.59 9.38
C ASN A 119 6.00 -12.22 9.41
N TRP A 120 6.97 -11.55 8.76
CA TRP A 120 8.37 -11.97 8.77
C TRP A 120 8.98 -12.12 10.17
N LEU A 121 8.51 -11.30 11.12
CA LEU A 121 8.94 -11.35 12.50
C LEU A 121 8.46 -12.63 13.21
N ASP A 122 7.18 -12.98 13.05
CA ASP A 122 6.62 -14.19 13.65
C ASP A 122 7.33 -15.44 13.09
N LYS A 123 7.65 -15.42 11.79
CA LYS A 123 8.43 -16.48 11.13
C LYS A 123 9.87 -16.57 11.64
N TYR A 124 10.50 -15.42 11.89
CA TYR A 124 11.85 -15.36 12.43
C TYR A 124 11.92 -15.83 13.88
N GLU A 125 10.90 -15.56 14.69
CA GLU A 125 10.78 -16.08 16.06
C GLU A 125 10.62 -17.60 16.09
N LYS A 126 9.86 -18.17 15.14
CA LYS A 126 9.65 -19.62 14.98
C LYS A 126 10.76 -20.34 14.20
N ARG A 127 11.89 -19.67 13.92
CA ARG A 127 12.94 -20.24 13.07
C ARG A 127 13.57 -21.49 13.72
N PRO A 128 14.00 -22.49 12.93
CA PRO A 128 14.73 -23.64 13.44
C PRO A 128 16.00 -23.24 14.19
N GLU A 129 16.39 -24.09 15.12
CA GLU A 129 17.58 -23.92 15.96
C GLU A 129 18.86 -23.70 15.14
N GLU A 130 18.95 -24.39 14.00
CA GLU A 130 20.05 -24.30 13.04
C GLU A 130 20.26 -22.88 12.49
N LEU A 131 19.19 -22.06 12.46
CA LEU A 131 19.22 -20.69 11.96
C LEU A 131 19.35 -19.63 13.07
N ARG A 132 19.71 -20.02 14.30
CA ARG A 132 19.94 -19.04 15.39
C ARG A 132 21.02 -18.02 15.07
N HIS A 133 22.05 -18.43 14.32
CA HIS A 133 23.17 -17.58 13.91
C HIS A 133 22.79 -16.55 12.82
N VAL A 134 21.61 -16.69 12.20
CA VAL A 134 21.16 -15.83 11.10
C VAL A 134 20.42 -14.62 11.66
N THR A 135 20.78 -13.42 11.21
CA THR A 135 20.08 -12.18 11.60
C THR A 135 18.72 -12.06 10.91
N LEU A 136 17.80 -11.24 11.42
CA LEU A 136 16.49 -11.01 10.80
C LEU A 136 16.61 -10.57 9.34
N ALA A 137 17.55 -9.67 9.03
CA ALA A 137 17.77 -9.20 7.65
C ALA A 137 18.28 -10.32 6.73
N GLN A 138 19.21 -11.15 7.22
CA GLN A 138 19.67 -12.33 6.47
C GLN A 138 18.58 -13.38 6.29
N PHE A 139 17.70 -13.53 7.28
CA PHE A 139 16.56 -14.44 7.22
C PHE A 139 15.58 -14.01 6.13
N VAL A 140 15.16 -12.74 6.15
CA VAL A 140 14.20 -12.18 5.17
C VAL A 140 14.77 -12.17 3.75
N SER A 141 16.07 -11.96 3.59
CA SER A 141 16.70 -11.91 2.25
C SER A 141 16.96 -13.28 1.63
N LYS A 142 17.26 -14.31 2.43
CA LYS A 142 17.77 -15.61 1.92
C LYS A 142 16.82 -16.78 2.11
N TYR A 143 15.77 -16.64 2.91
CA TYR A 143 14.89 -17.74 3.28
C TYR A 143 13.44 -17.41 2.95
N TYR A 144 12.74 -18.38 2.37
CA TYR A 144 11.30 -18.35 2.20
C TYR A 144 10.68 -19.61 2.80
N LEU A 145 9.49 -19.47 3.39
CA LEU A 145 8.72 -20.61 3.88
C LEU A 145 7.79 -21.07 2.76
N ASN A 146 7.95 -22.31 2.30
CA ASN A 146 6.96 -22.95 1.44
C ASN A 146 5.72 -23.30 2.28
N THR A 147 4.55 -23.40 1.66
CA THR A 147 3.24 -23.75 2.25
C THR A 147 3.24 -25.05 3.05
N LYS A 148 4.32 -25.84 2.98
CA LYS A 148 4.57 -27.10 3.73
C LYS A 148 5.47 -26.94 4.97
N GLY A 149 5.82 -25.72 5.38
CA GLY A 149 6.62 -25.47 6.60
C GLY A 149 8.11 -25.82 6.51
N LEU A 150 8.59 -26.22 5.32
CA LEU A 150 10.01 -26.48 5.09
C LEU A 150 10.71 -25.16 4.70
N THR A 151 11.66 -24.73 5.55
CA THR A 151 12.61 -23.65 5.25
C THR A 151 13.51 -24.11 4.11
N LEU A 152 13.26 -23.64 2.89
CA LEU A 152 14.14 -23.87 1.76
C LEU A 152 15.18 -22.74 1.74
N LYS A 153 16.47 -23.11 1.72
CA LYS A 153 17.54 -22.22 1.27
C LYS A 153 17.47 -22.11 -0.25
N GLU A 154 18.03 -21.00 -0.74
CA GLU A 154 18.39 -20.70 -2.13
C GLU A 154 17.38 -19.86 -2.91
N ILE A 155 17.61 -18.54 -2.87
CA ILE A 155 17.68 -17.79 -4.12
C ILE A 155 19.16 -17.88 -4.52
N LEU A 156 19.49 -18.85 -5.37
CA LEU A 156 20.71 -18.78 -6.17
C LEU A 156 20.57 -17.53 -7.05
N GLN A 157 21.44 -16.56 -6.82
CA GLN A 157 21.69 -15.50 -7.79
C GLN A 157 22.48 -16.12 -8.94
N GLU A 158 21.86 -16.24 -10.11
CA GLU A 158 22.55 -16.00 -11.39
C GLU A 158 22.49 -14.51 -11.71
#